data_AF-A0A7S1FFE1-F1
#
_entry.id   AF-A0A7S1FFE1-F1
#
_cell.length_a   1.000
_cell.length_b   1.000
_cell.length_c   1.000
_cell.angle_alpha   90.00
_cell.angle_beta   90.00
_cell.angle_gamma   90.00
#
_symmetry.space_group_name_H-M   'P 1'
#
loop_
_entity.id
_entity.type
_entity.pdbx_description
1 polymer ?
#
loop_
_entity_poly.entity_id
_entity_poly.type
_entity_poly.pdbx_seq_one_letter_code
_entity_poly.pdbx_strand_id
1 'polypeptide(L)'
;IVGPRSATPPEHDRPVDEPAPTPADARVQYYNVKFGIDMQSPDGAQKQRGLFQAYLEGLQWVMYYYFRGADAASWGWYYRYYHAPMVWDLVSFDQFSRPVINFEIGQPFKPFQQLMAVLPAGSKSLLPPCYQWLFDSPESPILSFYPKNFEIDVDGVKVPWGGVSLISFIDPELLVSAMK
;
A
#
# COMPACT_ATOMS: atom_id res chain seq x y z
N ILE A 1 34.58 10.42 37.81
CA ILE A 1 34.65 11.81 37.31
C ILE A 1 33.45 12.00 36.40
N VAL A 2 32.38 12.61 36.93
CA VAL A 2 31.12 12.83 36.22
C VAL A 2 31.27 14.12 35.42
N GLY A 3 31.19 14.04 34.10
CA GLY A 3 31.21 15.21 33.21
C GLY A 3 30.01 16.12 33.47
N PRO A 4 30.12 17.44 33.20
CA PRO A 4 29.05 18.38 33.51
C PRO A 4 27.80 18.03 32.69
N ARG A 5 26.65 17.99 33.37
CA ARG A 5 25.32 17.93 32.73
C ARG A 5 25.20 19.12 31.78
N SER A 6 24.92 18.86 30.51
CA SER A 6 24.51 19.90 29.56
C SER A 6 23.31 20.64 30.13
N ALA A 7 23.41 21.96 30.21
CA ALA A 7 22.30 22.80 30.63
C ALA A 7 21.18 22.70 29.60
N THR A 8 19.97 22.35 30.05
CA THR A 8 18.75 22.57 29.27
C THR A 8 18.64 24.07 28.94
N PRO A 9 18.35 24.46 27.69
CA PRO A 9 18.22 25.86 27.30
C PRO A 9 17.13 26.55 28.14
N PRO A 10 17.24 27.88 28.37
CA PRO A 10 16.21 28.65 29.06
C PRO A 10 14.87 28.57 28.33
N GLU A 11 13.77 28.65 29.08
CA GLU A 11 12.40 28.42 28.60
C GLU A 11 12.00 29.24 27.37
N HIS A 12 12.61 30.41 27.21
CA HIS A 12 12.36 31.38 26.14
C HIS A 12 12.95 30.96 24.78
N ASP A 13 13.95 30.07 24.74
CA ASP A 13 14.61 29.62 23.51
C ASP A 13 14.07 28.29 22.97
N ARG A 14 13.00 27.76 23.58
CA ARG A 14 12.28 26.62 23.00
C ARG A 14 11.47 27.13 21.80
N PRO A 15 11.54 26.48 20.62
CA PRO A 15 10.57 26.74 19.56
C PRO A 15 9.18 26.68 20.20
N VAL A 16 8.37 27.72 19.99
CA VAL A 16 6.97 27.69 20.43
C VAL A 16 6.36 26.47 19.76
N ASP A 17 5.95 25.47 20.55
CA ASP A 17 5.30 24.28 20.03
C ASP A 17 4.15 24.74 19.15
N GLU A 18 4.23 24.43 17.84
CA GLU A 18 3.14 24.75 16.92
C GLU A 18 1.85 24.14 17.50
N PRO A 19 0.74 24.90 17.50
CA PRO A 19 -0.52 24.38 18.02
C PRO A 19 -0.86 23.09 17.28
N ALA A 20 -1.30 22.08 18.03
CA ALA A 20 -1.65 20.79 17.46
C ALA A 20 -2.63 20.99 16.29
N PRO A 21 -2.42 20.32 15.14
CA PRO A 21 -3.25 20.51 13.96
C PRO A 21 -4.71 20.20 14.28
N THR A 22 -5.62 20.95 13.66
CA THR A 22 -7.05 20.63 13.78
C THR A 22 -7.33 19.28 13.11
N PRO A 23 -8.46 18.61 13.43
CA PRO A 23 -8.84 17.38 12.73
C PRO A 23 -8.92 17.52 11.21
N ALA A 24 -9.29 18.71 10.70
CA ALA A 24 -9.33 19.00 9.28
C ALA A 24 -7.92 19.09 8.67
N ASP A 25 -6.99 19.75 9.36
CA ASP A 25 -5.59 19.87 8.93
C ASP A 25 -4.90 18.50 8.97
N ALA A 26 -5.14 17.73 10.02
CA ALA A 26 -4.64 16.36 10.15
C ALA A 26 -5.14 15.45 9.01
N ARG A 27 -6.40 15.60 8.58
CA ARG A 27 -6.95 14.89 7.42
C ARG A 27 -6.24 15.26 6.13
N VAL A 28 -6.03 16.55 5.86
CA VAL A 28 -5.30 16.99 4.65
C VAL A 28 -3.86 16.48 4.66
N GLN A 29 -3.18 16.62 5.80
CA GLN A 29 -1.81 16.16 5.99
C GLN A 29 -1.69 14.65 5.79
N TYR A 30 -2.63 13.87 6.32
CA TYR A 30 -2.65 12.41 6.16
C TYR A 30 -2.66 12.00 4.68
N TYR A 31 -3.59 12.55 3.90
CA TYR A 31 -3.70 12.22 2.48
C TYR A 31 -2.50 12.69 1.66
N ASN A 32 -1.93 13.85 2.02
CA ASN A 32 -0.73 14.35 1.39
C ASN A 32 0.48 13.45 1.67
N VAL A 33 0.71 13.07 2.92
CA VAL A 33 1.88 12.28 3.33
C VAL A 33 1.77 10.82 2.88
N LYS A 34 0.62 10.17 3.11
CA LYS A 34 0.48 8.73 2.86
C LYS A 34 0.17 8.37 1.41
N PHE A 35 -0.43 9.30 0.66
CA PHE A 35 -0.89 9.02 -0.71
C PHE A 35 -0.38 10.04 -1.74
N GLY A 36 0.31 11.11 -1.33
CA GLY A 36 0.69 12.19 -2.24
C GLY A 36 -0.51 12.95 -2.81
N ILE A 37 -1.67 12.89 -2.14
CA ILE A 37 -2.92 13.49 -2.64
C ILE A 37 -3.05 14.91 -2.09
N ASP A 38 -3.14 15.89 -3.00
CA ASP A 38 -3.53 17.26 -2.65
C ASP A 38 -5.05 17.38 -2.60
N MET A 39 -5.59 17.31 -1.40
CA MET A 39 -7.03 17.40 -1.11
C MET A 39 -7.66 18.74 -1.50
N GLN A 40 -6.88 19.79 -1.72
CA GLN A 40 -7.38 21.10 -2.17
C GLN A 40 -7.52 21.18 -3.69
N SER A 41 -6.92 20.25 -4.42
CA SER A 41 -7.02 20.17 -5.88
C SER A 41 -8.24 19.34 -6.34
N PRO A 42 -8.86 19.68 -7.48
CA PRO A 42 -9.92 18.86 -8.07
C PRO A 42 -9.48 17.42 -8.38
N ASP A 43 -8.23 17.25 -8.83
CA ASP A 43 -7.62 15.95 -9.10
C ASP A 43 -7.46 15.12 -7.82
N GLY A 44 -6.99 15.73 -6.74
CA GLY A 44 -6.83 15.04 -5.46
C GLY A 44 -8.17 14.60 -4.87
N ALA A 45 -9.22 15.42 -4.98
CA ALA A 45 -10.57 15.01 -4.60
C ALA A 45 -11.08 13.80 -5.42
N GLN A 46 -10.73 13.71 -6.71
CA GLN A 46 -11.06 12.55 -7.53
C GLN A 46 -10.25 11.31 -7.13
N LYS A 47 -8.94 11.44 -6.89
CA LYS A 47 -8.09 10.35 -6.38
C LYS A 47 -8.56 9.83 -5.03
N GLN A 48 -8.97 10.73 -4.14
CA GLN A 48 -9.53 10.37 -2.84
C GLN A 48 -10.83 9.56 -2.99
N ARG A 49 -11.72 9.96 -3.92
CA ARG A 49 -12.92 9.17 -4.25
C ARG A 49 -12.59 7.79 -4.81
N GLY A 50 -11.57 7.69 -5.67
CA GLY A 50 -11.10 6.41 -6.21
C GLY A 50 -10.54 5.47 -5.13
N LEU A 51 -9.71 6.02 -4.24
CA LEU A 51 -9.20 5.31 -3.05
C LEU A 51 -10.35 4.76 -2.21
N PHE A 52 -11.35 5.60 -1.96
CA PHE A 52 -12.52 5.22 -1.19
C PHE A 52 -13.33 4.12 -1.85
N GLN A 53 -13.59 4.23 -3.16
CA GLN A 53 -14.29 3.21 -3.92
C GLN A 53 -13.53 1.87 -3.87
N ALA A 54 -12.22 1.87 -4.06
CA ALA A 54 -11.39 0.67 -3.96
C ALA A 54 -11.46 0.04 -2.56
N TYR A 55 -11.58 0.85 -1.51
CA TYR A 55 -11.74 0.35 -0.15
C TYR A 55 -13.10 -0.35 0.04
N LEU A 56 -14.19 0.23 -0.46
CA LEU A 56 -15.52 -0.38 -0.44
C LEU A 56 -15.58 -1.67 -1.27
N GLU A 57 -14.94 -1.69 -2.44
CA GLU A 57 -14.77 -2.89 -3.25
C GLU A 57 -14.05 -3.97 -2.45
N GLY A 58 -12.99 -3.63 -1.71
CA GLY A 58 -12.29 -4.59 -0.86
C GLY A 58 -13.15 -5.18 0.25
N LEU A 59 -13.95 -4.37 0.93
CA LEU A 59 -14.91 -4.86 1.92
C LEU A 59 -15.90 -5.84 1.28
N GLN A 60 -16.42 -5.51 0.11
CA GLN A 60 -17.34 -6.39 -0.62
C GLN A 60 -16.67 -7.68 -1.11
N TRP A 61 -15.40 -7.60 -1.56
CA TRP A 61 -14.59 -8.73 -1.98
C TRP A 61 -14.40 -9.71 -0.81
N VAL A 62 -14.06 -9.20 0.38
CA VAL A 62 -13.95 -10.00 1.60
C VAL A 62 -15.29 -10.68 1.92
N MET A 63 -16.41 -9.95 1.86
CA MET A 63 -17.73 -10.56 2.07
C MET A 63 -18.03 -11.66 1.06
N TYR A 64 -17.72 -11.47 -0.22
CA TYR A 64 -17.88 -12.52 -1.23
C TYR A 64 -17.01 -13.73 -0.94
N TYR A 65 -15.75 -13.52 -0.58
CA TYR A 65 -14.83 -14.60 -0.23
C TYR A 65 -15.36 -15.48 0.90
N TYR A 66 -15.86 -14.87 1.99
CA TYR A 66 -16.36 -15.60 3.15
C TYR A 66 -17.73 -16.26 2.93
N PHE A 67 -18.67 -15.57 2.28
CA PHE A 67 -20.07 -16.03 2.19
C PHE A 67 -20.41 -16.76 0.89
N ARG A 68 -19.63 -16.54 -0.18
CA ARG A 68 -19.87 -17.10 -1.52
C ARG A 68 -18.66 -17.89 -2.06
N GLY A 69 -17.50 -17.81 -1.41
CA GLY A 69 -16.27 -18.48 -1.81
C GLY A 69 -15.41 -17.65 -2.79
N ALA A 70 -14.20 -18.14 -3.04
CA ALA A 70 -13.22 -17.48 -3.92
C ALA A 70 -13.73 -17.32 -5.36
N ASP A 71 -14.53 -18.27 -5.84
CA ASP A 71 -15.10 -18.28 -7.20
C ASP A 71 -16.13 -17.17 -7.44
N ALA A 72 -16.57 -16.48 -6.39
CA ALA A 72 -17.49 -15.35 -6.47
C ALA A 72 -16.84 -14.00 -6.13
N ALA A 73 -15.60 -13.99 -5.63
CA ALA A 73 -14.88 -12.77 -5.26
C ALA A 73 -14.09 -12.23 -6.47
N SER A 74 -12.82 -12.59 -6.60
CA SER A 74 -11.97 -12.42 -7.79
C SER A 74 -10.56 -12.85 -7.45
N TRP A 75 -9.91 -13.57 -8.35
CA TRP A 75 -8.50 -13.94 -8.23
C TRP A 75 -7.54 -12.80 -8.63
N GLY A 76 -8.02 -11.84 -9.42
CA GLY A 76 -7.20 -10.73 -9.95
C GLY A 76 -7.39 -9.40 -9.23
N TRP A 77 -8.44 -9.26 -8.41
CA TRP A 77 -8.68 -8.03 -7.65
C TRP A 77 -7.73 -7.93 -6.45
N TYR A 78 -7.18 -6.73 -6.25
CA TYR A 78 -6.38 -6.39 -5.07
C TYR A 78 -6.48 -4.89 -4.80
N TYR A 79 -6.32 -4.52 -3.52
CA TYR A 79 -6.35 -3.12 -3.08
C TYR A 79 -5.00 -2.45 -3.39
N ARG A 80 -5.01 -1.50 -4.33
CA ARG A 80 -3.80 -0.85 -4.88
C ARG A 80 -3.27 0.32 -4.06
N TYR A 81 -3.40 0.26 -2.75
CA TYR A 81 -2.90 1.29 -1.84
C TYR A 81 -2.32 0.64 -0.58
N TYR A 82 -1.32 1.29 0.01
CA TYR A 82 -0.66 0.81 1.23
C TYR A 82 -1.47 1.12 2.50
N HIS A 83 -2.28 2.17 2.47
CA HIS A 83 -3.04 2.65 3.62
C HIS A 83 -4.54 2.73 3.31
N ALA A 84 -5.35 2.71 4.36
CA ALA A 84 -6.81 2.86 4.29
C ALA A 84 -7.20 4.35 4.23
N PRO A 85 -8.39 4.72 3.69
CA PRO A 85 -8.92 6.07 3.85
C PRO A 85 -9.29 6.34 5.33
N MET A 86 -9.42 7.61 5.70
CA MET A 86 -9.90 7.98 7.04
C MET A 86 -11.38 7.61 7.22
N VAL A 87 -11.75 7.23 8.45
CA VAL A 87 -13.14 6.89 8.78
C VAL A 87 -14.09 8.07 8.61
N TRP A 88 -13.62 9.29 8.84
CA TRP A 88 -14.39 10.51 8.60
C TRP A 88 -14.93 10.57 7.16
N ASP A 89 -14.12 10.11 6.20
CA ASP A 89 -14.51 10.04 4.81
C ASP A 89 -15.57 8.96 4.58
N LEU A 90 -15.50 7.80 5.27
CA LEU A 90 -16.59 6.80 5.24
C LEU A 90 -17.95 7.37 5.61
N VAL A 91 -17.99 8.27 6.60
CA VAL A 91 -19.25 8.87 7.07
C VAL A 91 -19.68 10.03 6.17
N SER A 92 -18.73 10.83 5.68
CA SER A 92 -19.02 12.01 4.85
C SER A 92 -19.42 11.64 3.42
N PHE A 93 -19.06 10.44 2.96
CA PHE A 93 -19.37 9.91 1.64
C PHE A 93 -20.73 9.16 1.58
N ASP A 94 -21.74 9.65 2.30
CA ASP A 94 -23.17 9.22 2.20
C ASP A 94 -23.77 9.40 0.78
N GLN A 95 -23.04 10.04 -0.13
CA GLN A 95 -23.48 10.31 -1.50
C GLN A 95 -23.01 9.27 -2.53
N PHE A 96 -22.35 8.17 -2.15
CA PHE A 96 -22.16 7.08 -3.10
C PHE A 96 -23.52 6.47 -3.44
N SER A 97 -24.06 6.85 -4.60
CA SER A 97 -25.01 6.03 -5.35
C SER A 97 -24.50 4.60 -5.32
N ARG A 98 -25.24 3.68 -4.66
CA ARG A 98 -24.91 2.27 -4.44
C ARG A 98 -23.98 1.76 -5.56
N PRO A 99 -22.66 1.69 -5.33
CA PRO A 99 -21.76 1.31 -6.40
C PRO A 99 -22.09 -0.12 -6.79
N VAL A 100 -22.36 -0.34 -8.08
CA VAL A 100 -22.56 -1.68 -8.60
C VAL A 100 -21.17 -2.34 -8.68
N ILE A 101 -20.81 -3.04 -7.61
CA ILE A 101 -19.53 -3.75 -7.52
C ILE A 101 -19.68 -5.10 -8.23
N ASN A 102 -19.12 -5.16 -9.43
CA ASN A 102 -18.99 -6.39 -10.20
C ASN A 102 -17.51 -6.71 -10.36
N PHE A 103 -17.11 -7.90 -9.93
CA PHE A 103 -15.74 -8.35 -10.08
C PHE A 103 -15.58 -9.23 -11.32
N GLU A 104 -14.44 -9.07 -11.98
CA GLU A 104 -13.95 -10.08 -12.91
C GLU A 104 -13.32 -11.22 -12.10
N ILE A 105 -13.91 -12.42 -12.15
CA ILE A 105 -13.46 -13.55 -11.34
C ILE A 105 -12.01 -13.93 -11.69
N GLY A 106 -11.63 -13.85 -12.96
CA GLY A 106 -10.30 -14.21 -13.44
C GLY A 106 -9.98 -15.68 -13.22
N GLN A 107 -8.69 -16.01 -13.14
CA GLN A 107 -8.17 -17.34 -12.83
C GLN A 107 -7.00 -17.21 -11.85
N PRO A 108 -6.77 -18.21 -10.98
CA PRO A 108 -5.59 -18.21 -10.12
C PRO A 108 -4.31 -18.29 -10.96
N PHE A 109 -3.24 -17.68 -10.46
CA PHE A 109 -1.91 -17.88 -11.01
C PHE A 109 -1.49 -19.35 -10.96
N LYS A 110 -0.72 -19.76 -11.97
CA LYS A 110 0.00 -21.05 -11.94
C LYS A 110 1.02 -21.03 -10.80
N PRO A 111 1.41 -22.20 -10.26
CA PRO A 111 2.32 -22.26 -9.10
C PRO A 111 3.61 -21.44 -9.26
N PHE A 112 4.27 -21.51 -10.41
CA PHE A 112 5.49 -20.71 -10.63
C PHE A 112 5.22 -19.22 -10.84
N GLN A 113 4.07 -18.84 -11.43
CA GLN A 113 3.67 -17.43 -11.54
C GLN A 113 3.42 -16.84 -10.15
N GLN A 114 2.74 -17.59 -9.28
CA GLN A 114 2.55 -17.20 -7.89
C GLN A 114 3.88 -17.07 -7.16
N LEU A 115 4.80 -18.04 -7.31
CA LEU A 115 6.11 -17.97 -6.67
C LEU A 115 6.93 -16.76 -7.13
N MET A 116 6.89 -16.42 -8.42
CA MET A 116 7.50 -15.19 -8.93
C MET A 116 6.84 -13.94 -8.34
N ALA A 117 5.52 -13.95 -8.11
CA ALA A 117 4.81 -12.82 -7.54
C ALA A 117 5.06 -12.59 -6.03
N VAL A 118 5.48 -13.63 -5.28
CA VAL A 118 5.60 -13.54 -3.80
C VAL A 118 7.03 -13.63 -3.28
N LEU A 119 7.93 -14.32 -3.99
CA LEU A 119 9.26 -14.56 -3.48
C LEU A 119 10.15 -13.32 -3.66
N PRO A 120 11.00 -13.00 -2.66
CA PRO A 120 12.09 -12.05 -2.86
C PRO A 120 13.23 -12.69 -3.65
N ALA A 121 14.10 -11.86 -4.25
CA ALA A 121 15.27 -12.31 -5.01
C ALA A 121 16.20 -13.28 -4.24
N GLY A 122 16.29 -13.15 -2.92
CA GLY A 122 17.09 -14.05 -2.07
C GLY A 122 16.59 -15.50 -2.04
N SER A 123 15.34 -15.75 -2.45
CA SER A 123 14.73 -17.08 -2.48
C SER A 123 14.61 -17.67 -3.90
N LYS A 124 15.29 -17.09 -4.90
CA LYS A 124 15.18 -17.51 -6.30
C LYS A 124 15.55 -18.98 -6.55
N SER A 125 16.36 -19.59 -5.68
CA SER A 125 16.73 -21.01 -5.77
C SER A 125 15.53 -21.97 -5.63
N LEU A 126 14.39 -21.50 -5.11
CA LEU A 126 13.13 -22.27 -5.03
C LEU A 126 12.42 -22.38 -6.39
N LEU A 127 12.83 -21.60 -7.40
CA LEU A 127 12.27 -21.62 -8.74
C LEU A 127 13.19 -22.35 -9.73
N PRO A 128 12.63 -22.88 -10.84
CA PRO A 128 13.42 -23.43 -11.94
C PRO A 128 14.52 -22.46 -12.43
N PRO A 129 15.71 -22.96 -12.81
CA PRO A 129 16.84 -22.12 -13.24
C PRO A 129 16.50 -21.11 -14.36
N CYS A 130 15.58 -21.46 -15.26
CA CYS A 130 15.16 -20.59 -16.36
C CYS A 130 14.45 -19.30 -15.91
N TYR A 131 13.93 -19.23 -14.68
CA TYR A 131 13.27 -18.02 -14.16
C TYR A 131 14.15 -17.22 -13.21
N GLN A 132 15.25 -17.79 -12.70
CA GLN A 132 16.04 -17.17 -11.63
C GLN A 132 16.71 -15.86 -12.05
N TRP A 133 17.05 -15.71 -13.34
CA TRP A 133 17.65 -14.49 -13.87
C TRP A 133 16.70 -13.28 -13.84
N LEU A 134 15.38 -13.52 -13.82
CA LEU A 134 14.37 -12.46 -13.79
C LEU A 134 14.40 -11.65 -12.49
N PHE A 135 15.00 -12.18 -11.42
CA PHE A 135 15.08 -11.50 -10.11
C PHE A 135 16.20 -10.47 -10.02
N ASP A 136 17.31 -10.67 -10.72
CA ASP A 136 18.53 -9.89 -10.48
C ASP A 136 19.35 -9.52 -11.72
N SER A 137 19.01 -10.04 -12.90
CA SER A 137 19.65 -9.59 -14.13
C SER A 137 19.21 -8.15 -14.46
N PRO A 138 20.14 -7.25 -14.83
CA PRO A 138 19.83 -5.95 -15.40
C PRO A 138 18.98 -6.01 -16.67
N GLU A 139 18.98 -7.14 -17.36
CA GLU A 139 18.22 -7.39 -18.59
C GLU A 139 16.77 -7.82 -18.29
N SER A 140 16.44 -8.09 -17.03
CA SER A 140 15.09 -8.51 -16.65
C SER A 140 14.09 -7.37 -16.84
N PRO A 141 13.01 -7.59 -17.60
CA PRO A 141 11.96 -6.57 -17.80
C PRO A 141 11.16 -6.29 -16.51
N ILE A 142 11.28 -7.17 -15.52
CA ILE A 142 10.54 -7.12 -14.25
C ILE A 142 11.47 -6.94 -13.05
N LEU A 143 12.71 -6.48 -13.27
CA LEU A 143 13.69 -6.26 -12.19
C LEU A 143 13.15 -5.30 -11.11
N SER A 144 12.34 -4.31 -11.50
CA SER A 144 11.73 -3.33 -10.60
C SER A 144 10.79 -3.94 -9.56
N PHE A 145 10.30 -5.18 -9.77
CA PHE A 145 9.45 -5.89 -8.81
C PHE A 145 10.24 -6.47 -7.63
N TYR A 146 11.58 -6.55 -7.73
CA TYR A 146 12.42 -7.21 -6.74
C TYR A 146 13.45 -6.24 -6.13
N PRO A 147 13.00 -5.20 -5.41
CA PRO A 147 13.92 -4.26 -4.78
C PRO A 147 14.76 -4.96 -3.70
N LYS A 148 16.07 -4.65 -3.67
CA LYS A 148 16.97 -5.14 -2.61
C LYS A 148 16.71 -4.45 -1.26
N ASN A 149 16.30 -3.17 -1.32
CA ASN A 149 15.95 -2.36 -0.16
C ASN A 149 14.59 -1.72 -0.44
N PHE A 150 13.72 -1.69 0.56
CA PHE A 150 12.43 -1.02 0.51
C PHE A 150 12.16 -0.33 1.84
N GLU A 151 11.28 0.66 1.81
CA GLU A 151 10.93 1.45 3.00
C GLU A 151 9.85 0.74 3.82
N ILE A 152 9.93 0.88 5.14
CA ILE A 152 8.89 0.42 6.06
C ILE A 152 8.31 1.66 6.74
N ASP A 153 7.05 1.95 6.47
CA ASP A 153 6.31 2.98 7.18
C ASP A 153 5.78 2.41 8.49
N VAL A 154 6.38 2.85 9.58
CA VAL A 154 6.08 2.34 10.92
C VAL A 154 4.74 2.89 11.47
N ASP A 155 4.23 4.00 10.92
CA ASP A 155 2.93 4.62 11.25
C ASP A 155 2.50 4.55 12.73
N GLY A 156 3.39 4.96 13.65
CA GLY A 156 3.12 4.98 15.10
C GLY A 156 3.23 3.63 15.81
N VAL A 157 3.54 2.55 15.10
CA VAL A 157 3.84 1.24 15.68
C VAL A 157 5.25 1.25 16.29
N LYS A 158 5.50 0.42 17.30
CA LYS A 158 6.81 0.39 17.99
C LYS A 158 7.77 -0.67 17.46
N VAL A 159 7.32 -1.47 16.50
CA VAL A 159 8.00 -2.67 16.02
C VAL A 159 7.95 -2.73 14.49
N PRO A 160 9.05 -3.10 13.81
CA PRO A 160 9.11 -3.08 12.34
C PRO A 160 8.09 -4.01 11.66
N TRP A 161 7.77 -5.16 12.25
CA TRP A 161 6.82 -6.13 11.68
C TRP A 161 5.36 -5.68 11.76
N GLY A 162 5.06 -4.59 12.48
CA GLY A 162 3.76 -3.95 12.44
C GLY A 162 3.68 -2.74 11.52
N GLY A 163 4.80 -2.35 10.90
CA GLY A 163 4.84 -1.32 9.87
C GLY A 163 4.40 -1.84 8.50
N VAL A 164 4.16 -0.92 7.58
CA VAL A 164 3.74 -1.21 6.20
C VAL A 164 4.96 -1.24 5.28
N SER A 165 5.15 -2.35 4.57
CA SER A 165 6.24 -2.49 3.59
C SER A 165 5.85 -1.84 2.27
N LEU A 166 6.59 -0.80 1.87
CA LEU A 166 6.33 -0.02 0.66
C LEU A 166 7.02 -0.66 -0.55
N ILE A 167 6.48 -1.79 -1.00
CA ILE A 167 6.95 -2.52 -2.18
C ILE A 167 5.95 -2.31 -3.32
N SER A 168 6.45 -1.82 -4.45
CA SER A 168 5.66 -1.59 -5.66
C SER A 168 4.80 -2.81 -6.02
N PHE A 169 3.54 -2.55 -6.35
CA PHE A 169 2.63 -3.59 -6.81
C PHE A 169 3.10 -4.20 -8.14
N ILE A 170 3.02 -5.52 -8.23
CA ILE A 170 3.36 -6.26 -9.45
C ILE A 170 2.26 -6.06 -10.49
N ASP A 171 2.67 -5.82 -11.73
CA ASP A 171 1.79 -5.91 -12.89
C ASP A 171 1.65 -7.39 -13.31
N PRO A 172 0.44 -7.99 -13.18
CA PRO A 172 0.20 -9.39 -13.52
C PRO A 172 0.52 -9.73 -14.98
N GLU A 173 0.19 -8.84 -15.92
CA GLU A 173 0.36 -9.08 -17.34
C GLU A 173 1.83 -9.06 -17.72
N LEU A 174 2.58 -8.07 -17.20
CA LEU A 174 4.02 -7.97 -17.41
C LEU A 174 4.76 -9.15 -16.80
N LEU A 175 4.38 -9.58 -15.59
CA LEU A 175 4.95 -10.76 -14.93
C LEU A 175 4.76 -12.02 -15.79
N VAL A 176 3.52 -12.28 -16.23
CA VAL A 176 3.22 -13.47 -17.04
C VAL A 176 3.90 -13.40 -18.40
N SER A 177 4.03 -12.21 -19.00
CA SER A 177 4.72 -12.02 -20.27
C SER A 177 6.22 -12.29 -20.16
N ALA A 178 6.86 -11.90 -19.06
CA ALA A 178 8.29 -12.13 -18.83
C ALA A 178 8.65 -13.61 -18.58
N MET A 179 7.67 -14.43 -18.23
CA MET A 179 7.84 -15.87 -17.97
C MET A 179 7.58 -16.77 -19.19
N LYS A 180 7.17 -16.20 -20.32
CA LYS A 180 6.95 -16.93 -21.59
C LYS A 180 8.26 -17.15 -22.33
#